data_AF-A0A542DNN2-F1
#
_entry.id   AF-A0A542DNN2-F1
#
_cell.length_a   1.000
_cell.length_b   1.000
_cell.length_c   1.000
_cell.angle_alpha   90.00
_cell.angle_beta   90.00
_cell.angle_gamma   90.00
#
_symmetry.space_group_name_H-M   'P 1'
#
loop_
_entity.id
_entity.type
_entity.pdbx_description
1 polymer ?
#
loop_
_entity_poly.entity_id
_entity_poly.type
_entity_poly.pdbx_seq_one_letter_code
_entity_poly.pdbx_strand_id
1 'polypeptide(L)' 'MASRTYRVTDAAGREVRAGDQVTSFRGEPATFLRVTRGTEYNGTARVLVRWQDGWEHDYYDRVFDLTVETVTDGGTTPTG' A
#
# COMPACT_ATOMS: atom_id res chain seq x y z
N MET A 1 -19.39 6.30 -4.37
CA MET A 1 -18.43 5.97 -3.30
C MET A 1 -17.11 6.59 -3.71
N ALA A 2 -16.53 7.49 -2.90
CA ALA A 2 -15.24 8.07 -3.24
C ALA A 2 -14.20 6.95 -3.31
N SER A 3 -13.66 6.68 -4.50
CA SER A 3 -12.53 5.77 -4.69
C SER A 3 -11.33 6.44 -4.06
N ARG A 4 -10.95 6.01 -2.86
CA ARG A 4 -9.71 6.47 -2.22
C ARG A 4 -8.54 5.88 -2.97
N THR A 5 -7.68 6.74 -3.48
CA THR A 5 -6.43 6.33 -4.10
C THR A 5 -5.35 6.32 -3.03
N TYR A 6 -4.51 5.28 -3.02
CA TYR A 6 -3.38 5.20 -2.10
C TYR A 6 -2.10 5.25 -2.91
N ARG A 7 -1.15 6.07 -2.46
CA ARG A 7 0.21 6.05 -2.95
C ARG A 7 1.03 5.19 -2.01
N VAL A 8 1.79 4.25 -2.58
CA VAL A 8 2.66 3.35 -1.81
C VAL A 8 4.09 3.58 -2.28
N THR A 9 5.00 3.78 -1.34
CA THR A 9 6.44 3.95 -1.61
C THR A 9 7.25 2.96 -0.80
N ASP A 10 8.34 2.45 -1.37
CA ASP A 10 9.30 1.62 -0.64
C ASP A 10 10.32 2.47 0.14
N ALA A 11 11.17 1.80 0.93
CA ALA A 11 12.23 2.44 1.71
C ALA A 11 13.23 3.26 0.86
N ALA A 12 13.35 2.99 -0.44
CA ALA A 12 14.18 3.75 -1.37
C ALA A 12 13.44 4.96 -1.96
N GLY A 13 12.17 5.19 -1.59
CA GLY A 13 11.32 6.26 -2.09
C GLY A 13 10.72 5.97 -3.46
N ARG A 14 10.83 4.74 -3.98
CA ARG A 14 10.25 4.36 -5.26
C ARG A 14 8.77 4.01 -5.06
N GLU A 15 7.94 4.50 -5.97
CA GLU A 15 6.52 4.17 -6.00
C GLU A 15 6.32 2.69 -6.33
N VAL A 16 5.54 2.00 -5.49
CA VAL A 16 5.18 0.59 -5.63
C VAL A 16 3.75 0.51 -6.17
N ARG A 17 3.56 -0.29 -7.23
CA ARG A 17 2.26 -0.49 -7.88
C ARG A 17 1.84 -1.94 -7.79
N ALA A 18 0.56 -2.20 -8.01
CA ALA A 18 0.04 -3.56 -8.09
C ALA A 18 0.83 -4.39 -9.12
N GLY A 19 1.35 -5.53 -8.70
CA GLY A 19 2.22 -6.40 -9.49
C GLY A 19 3.72 -6.21 -9.24
N ASP A 20 4.16 -5.14 -8.57
CA ASP A 20 5.56 -4.97 -8.17
C ASP A 20 5.98 -6.00 -7.12
N GLN A 21 7.26 -6.36 -7.16
CA GLN A 21 7.88 -7.15 -6.11
C GLN A 21 8.27 -6.26 -4.92
N VAL A 22 7.89 -6.69 -3.73
CA VAL A 22 8.27 -6.12 -2.44
C VAL A 22 9.00 -7.18 -1.64
N THR A 23 9.85 -6.76 -0.71
CA THR A 23 10.66 -7.67 0.11
C THR A 23 10.24 -7.50 1.56
N SER A 24 9.96 -8.60 2.25
CA SER A 24 9.64 -8.56 3.68
C SER A 24 10.89 -8.24 4.50
N PHE A 25 10.71 -7.84 5.76
CA PHE A 25 11.82 -7.66 6.70
C PHE A 25 12.69 -8.92 6.90
N ARG A 26 12.20 -10.10 6.48
CA ARG A 26 12.94 -11.38 6.51
C ARG A 26 13.77 -11.62 5.24
N GLY A 27 13.70 -10.72 4.26
CA GLY A 27 14.33 -10.88 2.95
C GLY A 27 13.50 -11.73 1.97
N GLU A 28 12.23 -12.03 2.29
CA GLU A 28 11.38 -12.88 1.44
C GLU A 28 10.60 -12.03 0.43
N PRO A 29 10.66 -12.36 -0.88
CA PRO A 29 9.97 -11.61 -1.91
C PRO A 29 8.46 -11.95 -1.94
N ALA A 30 7.64 -10.93 -2.10
CA ALA A 30 6.19 -11.04 -2.33
C ALA A 30 5.76 -10.08 -3.44
N THR A 31 4.64 -10.35 -4.10
CA THR A 31 4.01 -9.43 -5.05
C THR A 31 3.03 -8.52 -4.31
N PHE A 32 3.20 -7.21 -4.40
CA PHE A 32 2.22 -6.26 -3.90
C PHE A 32 0.96 -6.30 -4.77
N LEU A 33 -0.22 -6.45 -4.18
CA LEU A 33 -1.49 -6.48 -4.91
C LEU A 33 -2.25 -5.17 -4.77
N ARG A 34 -2.56 -4.77 -3.54
CA ARG A 34 -3.33 -3.53 -3.25
C ARG A 34 -3.24 -3.13 -1.79
N VAL A 35 -3.55 -1.87 -1.50
CA VAL A 35 -3.87 -1.42 -0.14
C VAL A 35 -5.27 -1.90 0.24
N THR A 36 -5.40 -2.57 1.38
CA THR A 36 -6.69 -3.02 1.93
C THR A 36 -7.21 -2.03 2.98
N ARG A 37 -6.31 -1.28 3.62
CA ARG A 37 -6.64 -0.28 4.64
C ARG A 37 -5.59 0.84 4.63
N GLY A 38 -6.03 2.09 4.51
CA GLY A 38 -5.15 3.26 4.59
C GLY A 38 -4.76 3.66 6.02
N THR A 39 -3.81 4.60 6.13
CA THR A 39 -3.30 5.14 7.40
C THR A 39 -4.30 5.99 8.18
N GLU A 40 -5.43 6.33 7.59
CA GLU A 40 -6.57 6.99 8.25
C GLU A 40 -7.10 6.22 9.48
N TYR A 41 -6.75 4.95 9.60
CA TYR A 41 -7.05 4.12 10.76
C TYR A 41 -5.87 4.02 11.72
N ASN A 42 -5.77 4.98 12.65
CA ASN A 42 -4.72 5.02 13.69
C ASN A 42 -3.28 5.05 13.14
N GLY A 43 -3.07 5.71 11.99
CA GLY A 43 -1.73 5.86 11.39
C GLY A 43 -1.13 4.57 10.85
N THR A 44 -1.93 3.51 10.71
CA THR A 44 -1.44 2.19 10.29
C THR A 44 -2.14 1.71 9.03
N ALA A 45 -1.36 1.35 8.01
CA ALA A 45 -1.90 0.81 6.77
C ALA A 45 -1.79 -0.72 6.71
N ARG A 46 -2.61 -1.32 5.85
CA ARG A 46 -2.53 -2.73 5.50
C ARG A 46 -2.54 -2.91 4.00
N VAL A 47 -1.78 -3.89 3.57
CA VAL A 47 -1.55 -4.24 2.17
C VAL A 47 -1.82 -5.72 1.98
N LEU A 48 -2.46 -6.05 0.88
CA LEU A 48 -2.58 -7.41 0.39
C LEU A 48 -1.37 -7.70 -0.49
N VAL A 49 -0.68 -8.79 -0.18
CA VAL A 49 0.43 -9.30 -0.98
C VAL A 49 0.16 -10.74 -1.36
N ARG A 50 0.82 -11.21 -2.42
CA ARG A 50 0.86 -12.61 -2.80
C ARG A 50 2.28 -13.14 -2.67
N TRP A 51 2.45 -14.19 -1.89
CA TRP A 51 3.75 -14.84 -1.73
C TRP A 51 4.09 -15.73 -2.93
N GLN A 52 5.33 -16.21 -3.01
CA GLN A 52 5.81 -17.06 -4.10
C GLN A 52 5.09 -18.41 -4.19
N ASP A 53 4.55 -18.91 -3.07
CA ASP A 53 3.69 -20.10 -3.00
C ASP A 53 2.27 -19.84 -3.53
N GLY A 54 1.96 -18.61 -3.95
CA GLY A 54 0.71 -18.23 -4.59
C GLY A 54 -0.39 -17.79 -3.61
N TRP A 55 -0.15 -17.88 -2.30
CA TRP A 55 -1.12 -17.50 -1.28
C TRP A 55 -1.14 -15.99 -1.04
N GLU A 56 -2.34 -15.45 -0.90
CA GLU A 56 -2.57 -14.03 -0.62
C GLU A 56 -2.77 -13.80 0.88
N HIS A 57 -2.08 -12.80 1.42
CA HIS A 57 -2.17 -12.45 2.84
C HIS A 57 -2.17 -10.94 3.06
N ASP A 58 -2.93 -10.52 4.06
CA ASP A 58 -3.03 -9.14 4.53
C ASP A 58 -1.98 -8.88 5.60
N TYR A 59 -1.10 -7.93 5.35
CA TYR A 59 -0.06 -7.52 6.30
C TYR A 59 -0.05 -6.02 6.51
N TYR A 60 0.58 -5.62 7.61
CA TYR A 60 0.94 -4.23 7.82
C TYR A 60 2.01 -3.78 6.82
N ASP A 61 1.89 -2.54 6.35
CA ASP A 61 2.83 -1.87 5.46
C ASP A 61 4.30 -1.97 5.93
N ARG A 62 4.51 -1.80 7.24
CA ARG A 62 5.83 -1.95 7.90
C ARG A 62 6.51 -3.32 7.74
N VAL A 63 5.77 -4.38 7.38
CA VAL A 63 6.36 -5.71 7.15
C VAL A 63 7.27 -5.69 5.92
N PHE A 64 7.03 -4.77 5.00
CA PHE A 64 7.71 -4.61 3.72
C PHE A 64 8.42 -3.25 3.61
N ASP A 65 8.59 -2.54 4.74
CA ASP A 65 9.11 -1.16 4.80
C ASP A 65 8.42 -0.22 3.78
N LEU A 66 7.10 -0.39 3.63
CA LEU A 66 6.28 0.44 2.75
C LEU A 66 5.72 1.62 3.53
N THR A 67 5.64 2.77 2.87
CA THR A 67 4.88 3.93 3.34
C THR A 67 3.62 4.05 2.50
N VAL A 68 2.46 4.17 3.16
CA VAL A 68 1.15 4.31 2.49
C VAL A 68 0.56 5.68 2.78
N GLU A 69 0.29 6.44 1.74
CA GLU A 69 -0.32 7.77 1.83
C GLU A 69 -1.70 7.74 1.17
N THR A 70 -2.72 8.24 1.88
CA THR A 70 -4.05 8.44 1.29
C THR A 70 -4.00 9.65 0.37
N VAL A 71 -4.07 9.41 -0.93
CA VAL A 71 -4.25 10.47 -1.93
C VAL A 71 -5.75 10.69 -2.03
N THR A 72 -6.22 11.70 -1.30
CA THR A 72 -7.51 12.30 -1.61
C THR A 72 -7.32 13.01 -2.95
N ASP A 73 -7.75 12.36 -4.04
CA ASP A 73 -7.87 13.05 -5.33
C ASP A 73 -8.70 14.29 -5.05
N GLY A 74 -8.08 15.44 -5.24
CA GLY A 74 -8.62 16.71 -4.83
C GLY A 74 -9.94 16.94 -5.54
N GLY A 75 -11.04 16.60 -4.87
CA GLY A 75 -12.27 17.31 -5.02
C GLY A 75 -11.98 18.75 -4.63
N THR A 76 -11.46 19.54 -5.57
CA THR A 76 -11.69 20.97 -5.58
C THR A 76 -13.20 21.11 -5.53
N THR A 77 -13.73 21.37 -4.34
CA THR A 77 -15.06 21.96 -4.24
C THR A 77 -14.85 23.38 -4.71
N PRO A 78 -15.33 23.82 -5.89
CA PRO A 78 -15.35 25.23 -6.18
C PRO A 78 -16.32 25.84 -5.16
N THR A 79 -15.79 26.59 -4.20
CA THR A 79 -16.58 27.44 -3.33
C THR A 79 -17.14 28.56 -4.22
N GLY A 80 -18.40 28.40 -4.63
CA GLY A 80 -19.22 29.45 -5.24
C GLY A 80 -20.22 29.98 -4.23
#